data_AF-A0A5Q4F288-F1
#
_entry.id   AF-A0A5Q4F288-F1
#
_cell.length_a   1.000
_cell.length_b   1.000
_cell.length_c   1.000
_cell.angle_alpha   90.00
_cell.angle_beta   90.00
_cell.angle_gamma   90.00
#
_symmetry.space_group_name_H-M   'P 1'
#
loop_
_entity.id
_entity.type
_entity.pdbx_description
1 polymer ?
#
loop_
_entity_poly.entity_id
_entity_poly.type
_entity_poly.pdbx_seq_one_letter_code
_entity_poly.pdbx_strand_id
1 'polypeptide(L)'
;MESPPPAEPAAGRSGLLRSTGVVGGMTLISRVLGLVRDVVFARIFGAGIGMDAFFVANKIPNMLRRFFAEGAFAQAFVPVFTDYRTTRGEAETRALADAVTGVLSLVLFVVTLIGVLAAPVLVFLVAPGFTQDGA
;
A
#
# COMPACT_ATOMS: atom_id res chain seq x y z
N MET A 1 39.11 -25.05 -9.37
CA MET A 1 38.25 -25.89 -8.52
C MET A 1 37.34 -24.94 -7.77
N GLU A 2 36.25 -24.53 -8.42
CA GLU A 2 35.23 -23.66 -7.81
C GLU A 2 34.21 -24.59 -7.14
N SER A 3 34.00 -24.45 -5.84
CA SER A 3 33.00 -25.22 -5.09
C SER A 3 31.59 -24.88 -5.59
N PRO A 4 30.69 -25.86 -5.76
CA PRO A 4 29.31 -25.59 -6.12
C PRO A 4 28.59 -24.78 -5.02
N PRO A 5 27.65 -23.88 -5.39
CA PRO A 5 26.92 -23.06 -4.44
C PRO A 5 26.07 -23.93 -3.49
N PRO A 6 25.93 -23.54 -2.21
CA PRO A 6 25.15 -24.29 -1.24
C PRO A 6 23.66 -24.36 -1.64
N ALA A 7 23.07 -25.53 -1.51
CA ALA A 7 21.66 -25.77 -1.84
C ALA A 7 20.73 -24.97 -0.92
N GLU A 8 19.81 -24.20 -1.51
CA GLU A 8 18.77 -23.49 -0.77
C GLU A 8 17.88 -24.47 0.01
N PRO A 9 17.49 -24.13 1.26
CA PRO A 9 16.59 -24.96 2.04
C PRO A 9 15.21 -24.98 1.38
N ALA A 10 14.71 -26.18 1.05
CA ALA A 10 13.37 -26.40 0.53
C ALA A 10 12.33 -25.94 1.57
N ALA A 11 11.70 -24.79 1.33
CA ALA A 11 10.61 -24.29 2.14
C ALA A 11 9.49 -25.35 2.20
N GLY A 12 9.26 -25.93 3.39
CA GLY A 12 8.29 -27.01 3.58
C GLY A 12 6.87 -26.56 3.20
N ARG A 13 6.16 -27.41 2.43
CA ARG A 13 4.77 -27.18 1.97
C ARG A 13 3.81 -26.70 3.07
N SER A 14 4.02 -27.12 4.32
CA SER A 14 3.22 -26.70 5.48
C SER A 14 3.41 -25.22 5.87
N GLY A 15 4.61 -24.68 5.72
CA GLY A 15 4.92 -23.27 6.02
C GLY A 15 4.28 -22.32 5.01
N LEU A 16 4.33 -22.67 3.72
CA LEU A 16 3.75 -21.91 2.61
C LEU A 16 2.20 -21.89 2.66
N LEU A 17 1.57 -23.03 2.96
CA LEU A 17 0.11 -23.09 3.11
C LEU A 17 -0.37 -22.26 4.30
N ARG A 18 0.36 -22.29 5.42
CA ARG A 18 0.06 -21.49 6.60
C ARG A 18 0.25 -19.99 6.35
N SER A 19 1.35 -19.59 5.72
CA SER A 19 1.60 -18.16 5.41
C SER A 19 0.59 -17.62 4.40
N THR A 20 0.27 -18.38 3.35
CA THR A 20 -0.75 -18.00 2.37
C THR A 20 -2.12 -17.89 3.02
N GLY A 21 -2.49 -18.82 3.91
CA GLY A 21 -3.74 -18.77 4.67
C GLY A 21 -3.86 -17.55 5.57
N VAL A 22 -2.79 -17.17 6.26
CA VAL A 22 -2.77 -15.96 7.12
C VAL A 22 -2.91 -14.69 6.30
N VAL A 23 -2.13 -14.53 5.22
CA VAL A 23 -2.19 -13.35 4.36
C VAL A 23 -3.54 -13.25 3.65
N GLY A 24 -4.07 -14.37 3.15
CA GLY A 24 -5.39 -14.46 2.54
C GLY A 24 -6.51 -14.11 3.52
N GLY A 25 -6.44 -14.62 4.76
CA GLY A 25 -7.39 -14.30 5.81
C GLY A 25 -7.37 -12.82 6.20
N MET A 26 -6.19 -12.23 6.39
CA MET A 26 -6.03 -10.79 6.64
C MET A 26 -6.59 -9.94 5.49
N THR A 27 -6.41 -10.39 4.25
CA THR A 27 -6.96 -9.72 3.06
C THR A 27 -8.48 -9.80 3.02
N LEU A 28 -9.06 -10.96 3.32
CA LEU A 28 -10.51 -11.17 3.34
C LEU A 28 -11.16 -10.28 4.42
N ILE A 29 -10.61 -10.28 5.63
CA ILE A 29 -11.09 -9.44 6.74
C ILE A 29 -11.09 -7.97 6.32
N SER A 30 -10.00 -7.49 5.71
CA SER A 30 -9.89 -6.10 5.23
C SER A 30 -10.95 -5.77 4.18
N ARG A 31 -11.25 -6.70 3.27
CA ARG A 31 -12.30 -6.53 2.24
C ARG A 31 -13.70 -6.51 2.83
N VAL A 32 -13.99 -7.40 3.78
CA VAL A 32 -15.29 -7.44 4.47
C VAL A 32 -15.50 -6.16 5.28
N LEU A 33 -14.48 -5.69 6.01
CA LEU A 33 -14.55 -4.42 6.73
C LEU A 33 -14.76 -3.23 5.78
N GLY A 34 -14.11 -3.24 4.62
CA GLY A 34 -14.34 -2.24 3.57
C GLY A 34 -15.78 -2.26 3.05
N LEU A 35 -16.34 -3.44 2.80
CA LEU A 35 -17.74 -3.59 2.38
C LEU A 35 -18.72 -3.10 3.45
N VAL A 36 -18.47 -3.45 4.72
CA VAL A 36 -19.29 -3.00 5.84
C VAL A 36 -19.27 -1.48 5.94
N ARG A 37 -18.10 -0.85 5.82
CA ARG A 37 -17.96 0.61 5.76
C ARG A 37 -18.81 1.20 4.63
N ASP A 38 -18.72 0.63 3.43
CA ASP A 38 -19.44 1.14 2.26
C ASP A 38 -20.97 1.02 2.45
N VAL A 39 -21.45 -0.10 3.03
CA VAL A 39 -22.87 -0.28 3.38
C VAL A 39 -23.33 0.72 4.44
N VAL A 40 -22.53 0.93 5.50
CA VAL A 40 -22.84 1.90 6.55
C VAL A 40 -22.94 3.31 5.96
N PHE A 41 -22.01 3.68 5.07
CA PHE A 41 -22.02 5.01 4.46
C PHE A 41 -23.15 5.19 3.45
N ALA A 42 -23.47 4.17 2.65
CA ALA A 42 -24.64 4.19 1.79
C ALA A 42 -25.95 4.31 2.60
N ARG A 43 -26.02 3.76 3.82
CA ARG A 43 -27.18 3.88 4.70
C ARG A 43 -27.29 5.26 5.37
N ILE A 44 -26.15 5.86 5.76
CA ILE A 44 -26.11 7.17 6.44
C ILE A 44 -26.28 8.32 5.44
N PHE A 45 -25.57 8.27 4.30
CA PHE A 45 -25.55 9.33 3.30
C PHE A 45 -26.52 9.12 2.12
N GLY A 46 -27.04 7.90 1.93
CA GLY A 46 -27.85 7.55 0.76
C GLY A 46 -27.03 7.50 -0.54
N ALA A 47 -27.73 7.41 -1.68
CA ALA A 47 -27.15 7.61 -3.02
C ALA A 47 -27.08 9.12 -3.32
N GLY A 48 -26.21 9.84 -2.61
CA GLY A 48 -26.07 11.29 -2.71
C GLY A 48 -24.62 11.76 -2.79
N ILE A 49 -24.45 13.06 -3.06
CA ILE A 49 -23.16 13.74 -3.31
C ILE A 49 -22.10 13.44 -2.23
N GLY A 50 -22.50 13.24 -0.97
CA GLY A 50 -21.58 12.91 0.12
C GLY A 50 -20.91 11.53 -0.02
N MET A 51 -21.61 10.54 -0.57
CA MET A 51 -21.08 9.19 -0.80
C MET A 51 -20.08 9.18 -1.95
N ASP A 52 -20.40 9.88 -3.02
CA ASP A 52 -19.52 10.03 -4.18
C ASP A 52 -18.25 10.82 -3.82
N ALA A 53 -18.36 11.86 -2.96
CA ALA A 53 -17.21 12.62 -2.48
C ALA A 53 -16.28 11.76 -1.61
N PHE A 54 -16.86 10.91 -0.76
CA PHE A 54 -16.09 9.94 0.03
C PHE A 54 -15.34 8.94 -0.87
N PHE A 55 -15.97 8.43 -1.92
CA PHE A 55 -15.29 7.50 -2.84
C PHE A 55 -14.16 8.17 -3.60
N VAL A 56 -14.36 9.39 -4.10
CA VAL A 56 -13.31 10.18 -4.77
C VAL A 56 -12.14 10.44 -3.81
N ALA A 57 -12.43 10.86 -2.58
CA ALA A 57 -11.42 11.11 -1.56
C ALA A 57 -10.60 9.87 -1.21
N ASN A 58 -11.20 8.68 -1.14
CA ASN A 58 -10.47 7.44 -0.87
C ASN A 58 -9.72 6.89 -2.08
N LYS A 59 -10.15 7.23 -3.29
CA LYS A 59 -9.55 6.69 -4.52
C LYS A 59 -8.12 7.18 -4.71
N ILE A 60 -7.87 8.47 -4.48
CA ILE A 60 -6.55 9.09 -4.71
C ILE A 60 -5.47 8.44 -3.84
N PRO A 61 -5.61 8.35 -2.49
CA PRO A 61 -4.62 7.68 -1.65
C PRO A 61 -4.49 6.19 -1.97
N ASN A 62 -5.61 5.51 -2.29
CA ASN A 62 -5.56 4.08 -2.57
C ASN A 62 -4.85 3.78 -3.90
N MET A 63 -4.95 4.65 -4.91
CA MET A 63 -4.15 4.55 -6.14
C MET A 63 -2.67 4.71 -5.83
N LEU A 64 -2.28 5.74 -5.08
CA LEU A 64 -0.89 5.95 -4.68
C LEU A 64 -0.33 4.75 -3.89
N ARG A 65 -1.11 4.21 -2.94
CA ARG A 65 -0.75 3.00 -2.19
C ARG A 65 -0.48 1.80 -3.10
N ARG A 66 -1.33 1.59 -4.11
CA ARG A 66 -1.16 0.50 -5.09
C ARG A 66 0.10 0.66 -5.94
N PHE A 67 0.41 1.89 -6.38
CA PHE A 67 1.61 2.16 -7.17
C PHE A 67 2.90 2.04 -6.36
N PHE A 68 2.95 2.69 -5.18
CA PHE A 68 4.18 2.82 -4.42
C PHE A 68 4.41 1.69 -3.43
N ALA A 69 3.39 1.03 -2.88
CA ALA A 69 3.58 0.04 -1.81
C ALA A 69 3.31 -1.41 -2.28
N GLU A 70 2.22 -1.64 -3.00
CA GLU A 70 1.86 -2.99 -3.48
C GLU A 70 2.66 -3.41 -4.73
N GLY A 71 3.28 -2.45 -5.44
CA GLY A 71 4.00 -2.68 -6.69
C GLY A 71 5.53 -2.66 -6.57
N ALA A 72 6.14 -1.74 -7.30
CA ALA A 72 7.59 -1.71 -7.56
C ALA A 72 8.47 -1.66 -6.30
N PHE A 73 8.01 -0.99 -5.24
CA PHE A 73 8.77 -0.90 -3.99
C PHE A 73 8.98 -2.25 -3.34
N ALA A 74 7.92 -3.05 -3.11
CA ALA A 74 8.06 -4.35 -2.45
C ALA A 74 8.94 -5.29 -3.28
N GLN A 75 8.81 -5.25 -4.61
CA GLN A 75 9.64 -6.05 -5.53
C GLN A 75 11.12 -5.66 -5.49
N ALA A 76 11.46 -4.38 -5.30
CA ALA A 76 12.84 -3.92 -5.22
C ALA A 76 13.42 -4.01 -3.78
N PHE A 77 12.63 -3.69 -2.77
CA PHE A 77 13.07 -3.60 -1.38
C PHE A 77 13.25 -4.98 -0.73
N VAL A 78 12.33 -5.92 -0.92
CA VAL A 78 12.38 -7.22 -0.25
C VAL A 78 13.65 -8.03 -0.59
N PRO A 79 14.09 -8.12 -1.86
CA PRO A 79 15.34 -8.80 -2.20
C PRO A 79 16.56 -8.12 -1.57
N VAL A 80 16.65 -6.79 -1.63
CA VAL A 80 17.78 -6.02 -1.08
C VAL A 80 17.82 -6.13 0.45
N PHE A 81 16.68 -6.03 1.12
CA PHE A 81 16.58 -6.19 2.56
C PHE A 81 16.98 -7.62 2.99
N THR A 82 16.57 -8.63 2.23
CA THR A 82 16.93 -10.03 2.51
C THR A 82 18.43 -10.24 2.34
N ASP A 83 19.04 -9.69 1.28
CA ASP A 83 20.48 -9.76 1.05
C ASP A 83 21.30 -9.09 2.17
N TYR A 84 20.89 -7.90 2.62
CA TYR A 84 21.53 -7.24 3.76
C TYR A 84 21.43 -8.07 5.04
N ARG A 85 20.26 -8.67 5.28
CA ARG A 85 20.03 -9.50 6.46
C ARG A 85 20.89 -10.76 6.46
N THR A 86 21.17 -11.35 5.30
CA THR A 86 21.96 -12.59 5.20
C THR A 86 23.46 -12.34 5.12
N THR A 87 23.90 -11.23 4.50
CA THR A 87 25.32 -10.99 4.20
C THR A 87 26.00 -9.96 5.10
N ARG A 88 25.25 -9.00 5.68
CA ARG A 88 25.83 -7.79 6.29
C ARG A 88 25.51 -7.61 7.78
N GLY A 89 24.77 -8.54 8.36
CA GLY A 89 24.42 -8.54 9.77
C GLY A 89 23.34 -7.52 10.14
N GLU A 90 22.96 -7.54 11.41
CA GLU A 90 21.76 -6.84 11.90
C GLU A 90 21.90 -5.31 11.88
N ALA A 91 23.08 -4.79 12.22
CA ALA A 91 23.33 -3.35 12.28
C ALA A 91 23.20 -2.66 10.91
N GLU A 92 23.80 -3.23 9.86
CA GLU A 92 23.69 -2.67 8.50
C GLU A 92 22.27 -2.84 7.94
N THR A 93 21.61 -3.96 8.23
CA THR A 93 20.20 -4.19 7.85
C THR A 93 19.27 -3.16 8.48
N ARG A 94 19.50 -2.83 9.75
CA ARG A 94 18.72 -1.82 10.46
C ARG A 94 18.98 -0.42 9.90
N ALA A 95 20.23 -0.08 9.62
CA ALA A 95 20.57 1.21 9.00
C ALA A 95 19.91 1.37 7.62
N LEU A 96 19.85 0.30 6.81
CA LEU A 96 19.12 0.28 5.55
C LEU A 96 17.61 0.52 5.78
N ALA A 97 17.00 -0.20 6.72
CA ALA A 97 15.59 -0.04 7.03
C ALA A 97 15.25 1.37 7.51
N ASP A 98 16.08 1.95 8.38
CA ASP A 98 15.92 3.30 8.91
C ASP A 98 16.03 4.35 7.79
N ALA A 99 17.04 4.21 6.91
CA ALA A 99 17.21 5.10 5.76
C ALA A 99 16.04 5.02 4.79
N VAL A 100 15.62 3.81 4.40
CA VAL A 100 14.49 3.61 3.48
C VAL A 100 13.19 4.13 4.10
N THR A 101 12.94 3.86 5.38
CA THR A 101 11.75 4.34 6.08
C THR A 101 11.74 5.85 6.17
N GLY A 102 12.88 6.49 6.47
CA GLY A 102 13.00 7.94 6.53
C GLY A 102 12.73 8.61 5.18
N VAL A 103 13.34 8.10 4.11
CA VAL A 103 13.13 8.63 2.75
C VAL A 103 11.69 8.39 2.29
N LEU A 104 11.16 7.18 2.46
CA LEU A 104 9.78 6.86 2.07
C LEU A 104 8.77 7.73 2.84
N SER A 105 8.99 7.91 4.15
CA SER A 105 8.13 8.76 4.98
C SER A 105 8.17 10.22 4.53
N LEU A 106 9.36 10.74 4.23
CA LEU A 106 9.52 12.11 3.71
C LEU A 106 8.82 12.28 2.35
N VAL A 107 9.01 11.34 1.43
CA VAL A 107 8.35 11.36 0.12
C VAL A 107 6.83 11.30 0.27
N LEU A 108 6.31 10.37 1.08
CA LEU A 108 4.88 10.26 1.34
C LEU A 108 4.32 11.51 2.01
N PHE A 109 5.05 12.11 2.94
CA PHE A 109 4.67 13.36 3.58
C PHE A 109 4.55 14.50 2.56
N VAL A 110 5.57 14.68 1.70
CA VAL A 110 5.55 15.71 0.66
C VAL A 110 4.43 15.47 -0.35
N VAL A 111 4.25 14.24 -0.82
CA VAL A 111 3.14 13.89 -1.74
C VAL A 111 1.79 14.15 -1.10
N THR A 112 1.62 13.81 0.18
CA THR A 112 0.38 14.07 0.93
C THR A 112 0.15 15.56 1.09
N LEU A 113 1.18 16.32 1.44
CA LEU A 113 1.09 17.77 1.60
C LEU A 113 0.70 18.45 0.28
N ILE A 114 1.35 18.07 -0.83
CA ILE A 114 0.98 18.54 -2.17
C ILE A 114 -0.47 18.15 -2.49
N GLY A 115 -0.88 16.92 -2.18
CA GLY A 115 -2.24 16.45 -2.40
C GLY A 115 -3.30 17.25 -1.63
N VAL A 116 -3.01 17.62 -0.39
CA VAL A 116 -3.88 18.47 0.43
C VAL A 116 -3.96 19.89 -0.12
N LEU A 117 -2.82 20.49 -0.48
CA LEU A 117 -2.77 21.85 -1.02
C LEU A 117 -3.41 21.95 -2.42
N ALA A 118 -3.23 20.92 -3.25
CA ALA A 118 -3.79 20.82 -4.59
C ALA A 118 -5.18 20.16 -4.63
N ALA A 119 -5.83 19.95 -3.48
CA ALA A 119 -7.10 19.25 -3.40
C ALA A 119 -8.18 19.78 -4.36
N PRO A 120 -8.38 21.11 -4.54
CA PRO A 120 -9.38 21.60 -5.50
C PRO A 120 -9.10 21.17 -6.95
N VAL A 121 -7.82 21.21 -7.36
CA VAL A 121 -7.39 20.81 -8.71
C VAL A 121 -7.49 19.30 -8.88
N LEU A 122 -7.12 18.53 -7.87
CA LEU A 122 -7.22 17.07 -7.89
C LEU A 122 -8.66 16.60 -7.98
N VAL A 123 -9.59 17.24 -7.27
CA VAL A 123 -11.02 16.94 -7.37
C VAL A 123 -11.54 17.25 -8.78
N PHE A 124 -11.16 18.40 -9.35
CA PHE A 124 -11.53 18.73 -10.74
C PHE A 124 -11.03 17.69 -11.76
N LEU A 125 -9.80 17.20 -11.61
CA LEU A 125 -9.20 16.22 -12.52
C LEU A 125 -9.77 14.80 -12.36
N VAL A 126 -9.99 14.37 -11.12
CA VAL A 126 -10.39 12.98 -10.81
C VAL A 126 -11.91 12.82 -10.84
N ALA A 127 -12.66 13.89 -10.62
CA ALA A 127 -14.11 13.92 -10.56
C ALA A 127 -14.68 15.20 -11.22
N PRO A 128 -14.46 15.42 -12.54
CA PRO A 128 -14.94 16.63 -13.23
C PRO A 128 -16.46 16.81 -13.16
N GLY A 129 -17.22 15.70 -13.07
CA GLY A 129 -18.68 15.72 -12.90
C GLY A 129 -19.17 16.40 -11.62
N PHE A 130 -18.34 16.47 -10.56
CA PHE A 130 -18.67 17.20 -9.33
C PHE A 130 -18.57 18.73 -9.46
N THR A 131 -17.85 19.21 -10.47
CA THR A 131 -17.59 20.65 -10.66
C THR A 131 -18.51 21.28 -11.70
N GLN A 132 -19.16 20.47 -12.55
CA GLN A 132 -20.11 20.94 -13.56
C GLN A 132 -21.56 20.96 -13.03
N ASP A 133 -21.90 20.06 -12.10
CA ASP A 133 -23.18 20.10 -11.37
C ASP A 133 -22.99 20.84 -10.04
N GLY A 134 -22.81 22.16 -10.13
CA GLY A 134 -22.84 23.05 -8.98
C GLY A 134 -24.28 23.48 -8.68
N ALA A 135 -24.77 23.08 -7.49
CA ALA A 135 -26.04 23.42 -6.85
C ALA A 135 -27.28 22.58 -7.23
#